data_AF-A0A2H5WVC4-F1
#
_entry.id   AF-A0A2H5WVC4-F1
#
_cell.length_a   1.000
_cell.length_b   1.000
_cell.length_c   1.000
_cell.angle_alpha   90.00
_cell.angle_beta   90.00
_cell.angle_gamma   90.00
#
_symmetry.space_group_name_H-M   'P 1'
#
loop_
_entity.id
_entity.type
_entity.pdbx_description
1 polymer ?
#
loop_
_entity_poly.entity_id
_entity_poly.type
_entity_poly.pdbx_seq_one_letter_code
_entity_poly.pdbx_strand_id
1 'polypeptide(L)'
;MAAVERWIAGVQIKPLTRHVDERGFLMEMLRADDPIFQKFGQAYVSLNYPGVIRAWHWHEKQTDYWVVVKGMIKAVLYDRRPGSPTYGQINEFFLGEQNPILLVIPPLVAHGYKTIGVEPSLLINFPTEPYNREQPDEFRLPYDTLEIPYNWEIRMG
;
A
#
# COMPACT_ATOMS: atom_id res chain seq x y z
N MET A 1 21.41 -19.78 -5.41
CA MET A 1 20.19 -19.30 -6.10
C MET A 1 19.46 -18.41 -5.14
N ALA A 2 19.33 -17.11 -5.43
CA ALA A 2 18.58 -16.21 -4.57
C ALA A 2 17.13 -16.72 -4.52
N ALA A 3 16.58 -16.87 -3.31
CA ALA A 3 15.16 -17.17 -3.18
C ALA A 3 14.41 -16.07 -3.93
N VAL A 4 13.57 -16.44 -4.89
CA VAL A 4 12.57 -15.50 -5.44
C VAL A 4 11.75 -15.10 -4.21
N GLU A 5 11.94 -13.88 -3.73
CA GLU A 5 11.13 -13.35 -2.63
C GLU A 5 9.69 -13.40 -3.08
N ARG A 6 8.97 -14.41 -2.61
CA ARG A 6 7.57 -14.61 -2.95
C ARG A 6 6.80 -13.62 -2.10
N TRP A 7 6.17 -12.62 -2.69
CA TRP A 7 5.28 -11.73 -1.93
C TRP A 7 4.10 -12.49 -1.33
N ILE A 8 3.46 -11.86 -0.35
CA ILE A 8 2.18 -12.29 0.21
C ILE A 8 1.21 -12.61 -0.94
N ALA A 9 0.55 -13.76 -0.86
CA ALA A 9 -0.32 -14.25 -1.92
C ALA A 9 -1.42 -13.22 -2.27
N GLY A 10 -1.44 -12.81 -3.55
CA GLY A 10 -2.37 -11.82 -4.09
C GLY A 10 -1.86 -10.37 -4.08
N VAL A 11 -0.77 -10.07 -3.36
CA VAL A 11 -0.10 -8.77 -3.46
C VAL A 11 0.59 -8.67 -4.82
N GLN A 12 0.39 -7.54 -5.49
CA GLN A 12 0.97 -7.28 -6.81
C GLN A 12 1.56 -5.88 -6.83
N ILE A 13 2.56 -5.66 -7.67
CA ILE A 13 3.04 -4.32 -8.02
C ILE A 13 2.95 -4.13 -9.52
N LYS A 14 2.67 -2.91 -9.95
CA LYS A 14 2.85 -2.45 -11.32
C LYS A 14 3.82 -1.26 -11.30
N PRO A 15 4.99 -1.35 -11.96
CA PRO A 15 5.82 -0.19 -12.20
C PRO A 15 5.05 0.87 -12.99
N LEU A 16 5.17 2.12 -12.57
CA LEU A 16 4.54 3.25 -13.25
C LEU A 16 5.60 4.04 -14.03
N THR A 17 5.22 4.55 -15.19
CA THR A 17 6.11 5.36 -16.04
C THR A 17 5.72 6.81 -15.96
N ARG A 18 6.69 7.67 -15.60
CA ARG A 18 6.57 9.13 -15.75
C ARG A 18 7.06 9.50 -17.15
N HIS A 19 6.16 9.99 -17.99
CA HIS A 19 6.50 10.60 -19.28
C HIS A 19 6.88 12.06 -19.04
N VAL A 20 8.19 12.33 -18.95
CA VAL A 20 8.76 13.63 -18.55
C VAL A 20 9.04 14.50 -19.78
N ASP A 21 8.70 15.79 -19.69
CA ASP A 21 9.08 16.84 -20.63
C ASP A 21 9.27 18.20 -19.92
N GLU A 22 9.53 19.28 -20.67
CA GLU A 22 9.79 20.62 -20.11
C GLU A 22 8.62 21.22 -19.30
N ARG A 23 7.42 20.64 -19.40
CA ARG A 23 6.21 21.06 -18.68
C ARG A 23 6.02 20.31 -17.36
N GLY A 24 6.78 19.24 -17.13
CA GLY A 24 6.64 18.35 -15.98
C GLY A 24 6.58 16.88 -16.42
N PHE A 25 5.58 16.13 -15.93
CA PHE A 25 5.38 14.74 -16.36
C PHE A 25 3.91 14.34 -16.37
N LEU A 26 3.57 13.37 -17.22
CA LEU A 26 2.32 12.60 -17.15
C LEU A 26 2.63 11.20 -16.61
N MET A 27 1.82 10.70 -15.68
CA MET A 27 1.92 9.33 -15.17
C MET A 27 0.53 8.74 -15.03
N GLU A 28 0.25 7.67 -15.79
CA GLU A 28 -0.99 6.91 -15.68
C GLU A 28 -0.93 6.00 -14.46
N MET A 29 -1.68 6.32 -13.40
CA MET A 29 -1.63 5.58 -12.14
C MET A 29 -2.30 4.21 -12.22
N LEU A 30 -3.54 4.16 -12.74
CA LEU A 30 -4.34 2.95 -12.87
C LEU A 30 -5.24 3.10 -14.08
N ARG A 31 -5.30 2.07 -14.93
CA ARG A 31 -6.18 2.03 -16.11
C ARG A 31 -7.19 0.89 -15.97
N ALA A 32 -8.38 1.08 -16.53
CA ALA A 32 -9.43 0.06 -16.49
C ALA A 32 -9.12 -1.18 -17.34
N ASP A 33 -8.16 -1.09 -18.27
CA ASP A 33 -7.68 -2.19 -19.11
C ASP A 33 -6.38 -2.83 -18.59
N ASP A 34 -5.88 -2.39 -17.42
CA ASP A 34 -4.75 -3.05 -16.78
C ASP A 34 -5.18 -4.46 -16.32
N PRO A 35 -4.35 -5.52 -16.52
CA PRO A 35 -4.67 -6.87 -16.04
C PRO A 35 -4.88 -6.97 -14.52
N ILE A 36 -4.33 -6.03 -13.76
CA ILE A 36 -4.47 -5.95 -12.30
C ILE A 36 -5.75 -5.22 -11.86
N PHE A 37 -6.43 -4.53 -12.77
CA PHE A 37 -7.66 -3.79 -12.47
C PHE A 37 -8.83 -4.76 -12.32
N GLN A 38 -9.63 -4.56 -11.28
CA GLN A 38 -10.83 -5.37 -11.01
C GLN A 38 -12.09 -4.55 -11.21
N LYS A 39 -12.24 -3.49 -10.42
CA LYS A 39 -13.35 -2.53 -10.45
C LYS A 39 -12.96 -1.27 -9.68
N PHE A 40 -13.80 -0.24 -9.76
CA PHE A 40 -13.60 1.02 -9.06
C PHE A 40 -14.79 1.31 -8.15
N GLY A 41 -14.51 1.59 -6.87
CA GLY A 41 -15.50 2.03 -5.90
C GLY A 41 -15.36 3.52 -5.59
N GLN A 42 -14.15 3.97 -5.26
CA GLN A 42 -13.88 5.37 -4.92
C GLN A 42 -12.41 5.73 -5.16
N ALA A 43 -12.10 7.03 -5.14
CA ALA A 43 -10.73 7.54 -5.12
C ALA A 43 -10.60 8.55 -3.99
N TYR A 44 -9.48 8.50 -3.27
CA TYR A 44 -9.19 9.49 -2.25
C TYR A 44 -7.68 9.76 -2.15
N VAL A 45 -7.36 10.87 -1.51
CA VAL A 45 -5.99 11.30 -1.23
C VAL A 45 -5.75 11.34 0.29
N SER A 46 -4.53 11.00 0.71
CA SER A 46 -4.04 11.15 2.07
C SER A 46 -2.72 11.90 2.06
N LEU A 47 -2.69 13.08 2.67
CA LEU A 47 -1.46 13.79 3.00
C LEU A 47 -0.98 13.34 4.38
N ASN A 48 0.31 13.02 4.49
CA ASN A 48 0.88 12.52 5.74
C ASN A 48 2.23 13.21 5.99
N TYR A 49 2.44 13.71 7.20
CA TYR A 49 3.70 14.36 7.59
C TYR A 49 4.83 13.34 7.82
N PRO A 50 6.10 13.76 7.71
CA PRO A 50 7.26 12.91 8.03
C PRO A 50 7.13 12.18 9.37
N GLY A 51 7.45 10.89 9.38
CA GLY A 51 7.40 10.05 10.58
C GLY A 51 6.02 9.53 10.98
N VAL A 52 4.92 10.08 10.43
CA VAL A 52 3.56 9.60 10.72
C VAL A 52 3.40 8.17 10.23
N ILE A 53 2.88 7.31 11.12
CA ILE A 53 2.49 5.93 10.85
C ILE A 53 0.97 5.86 10.79
N ARG A 54 0.43 5.23 9.74
CA ARG A 54 -0.98 4.87 9.63
C ARG A 54 -1.06 3.36 9.46
N ALA A 55 -1.29 2.67 10.58
CA ALA A 55 -1.34 1.22 10.67
C ALA A 55 -2.07 0.82 11.97
N TRP A 56 -2.55 -0.41 12.10
CA TRP A 56 -2.72 -1.42 11.04
C TRP A 56 -4.18 -1.43 10.60
N HIS A 57 -4.43 -1.48 9.30
CA HIS A 57 -5.78 -1.61 8.75
C HIS A 57 -5.87 -2.87 7.87
N TRP A 58 -7.07 -3.43 7.73
CA TRP A 58 -7.40 -4.35 6.65
C TRP A 58 -8.88 -4.27 6.34
N HIS A 59 -9.24 -4.73 5.15
CA HIS A 59 -10.62 -4.76 4.68
C HIS A 59 -11.10 -6.18 4.45
N GLU A 60 -12.36 -6.47 4.77
CA GLU A 60 -12.97 -7.77 4.46
C GLU A 60 -13.21 -7.96 2.96
N LYS A 61 -13.59 -6.89 2.24
CA LYS A 61 -14.05 -6.97 0.84
C LYS A 61 -13.17 -6.17 -0.10
N GLN A 62 -12.68 -5.03 0.35
CA GLN A 62 -11.94 -4.08 -0.47
C GLN A 62 -10.52 -4.57 -0.81
N THR A 63 -10.19 -4.56 -2.10
CA THR A 63 -8.82 -4.43 -2.61
C THR A 63 -8.44 -2.96 -2.71
N ASP A 64 -7.23 -2.62 -2.26
CA ASP A 64 -6.63 -1.29 -2.37
C ASP A 64 -5.60 -1.22 -3.50
N TYR A 65 -5.50 -0.03 -4.11
CA TYR A 65 -4.55 0.29 -5.16
C TYR A 65 -3.82 1.58 -4.78
N TRP A 66 -2.65 1.45 -4.16
CA TRP A 66 -1.89 2.58 -3.64
C TRP A 66 -0.88 3.11 -4.66
N VAL A 67 -0.86 4.43 -4.81
CA VAL A 67 0.18 5.17 -5.53
C VAL A 67 0.61 6.37 -4.68
N VAL A 68 1.91 6.63 -4.59
CA VAL A 68 2.43 7.84 -3.92
C VAL A 68 2.98 8.80 -4.96
N VAL A 69 2.36 9.97 -5.08
CA VAL A 69 2.67 10.96 -6.14
C VAL A 69 3.59 12.08 -5.68
N LYS A 70 3.80 12.21 -4.36
CA LYS A 70 4.75 13.13 -3.73
C LYS A 70 5.36 12.48 -2.50
N GLY A 71 6.64 12.71 -2.24
CA GLY A 71 7.36 12.17 -1.10
C GLY A 71 7.54 10.66 -1.23
N MET A 72 7.81 10.01 -0.10
CA MET A 72 8.08 8.58 -0.01
C MET A 72 7.36 7.97 1.19
N ILE A 73 6.93 6.72 1.06
CA ILE A 73 6.46 5.91 2.18
C ILE A 73 7.21 4.57 2.25
N LYS A 74 7.28 4.04 3.46
CA LYS A 74 7.51 2.61 3.71
C LYS A 74 6.16 1.97 3.99
N ALA A 75 5.60 1.27 3.01
CA ALA A 75 4.41 0.44 3.18
C ALA A 75 4.80 -0.93 3.73
N VAL A 76 4.00 -1.44 4.65
CA VAL A 76 4.23 -2.73 5.30
C VAL A 76 2.94 -3.51 5.28
N LEU A 77 3.05 -4.76 4.86
CA LEU A 77 1.94 -5.69 4.72
C LEU A 77 2.22 -6.92 5.58
N TYR A 78 1.17 -7.50 6.16
CA TYR A 78 1.23 -8.70 6.96
C TYR A 78 0.06 -9.63 6.62
N ASP A 79 0.37 -10.88 6.29
CA ASP A 79 -0.65 -11.86 5.93
C ASP A 79 -1.20 -12.57 7.17
N ARG A 80 -2.42 -12.20 7.55
CA ARG A 80 -3.11 -12.74 8.73
C ARG A 80 -4.08 -13.87 8.41
N ARG A 81 -4.14 -14.34 7.16
CA ARG A 81 -5.14 -15.30 6.70
C ARG A 81 -4.71 -16.72 7.08
N PRO A 82 -5.38 -17.42 8.03
CA PRO A 82 -4.88 -18.69 8.57
C PRO A 82 -4.68 -19.81 7.54
N GLY A 83 -5.42 -19.78 6.44
CA GLY A 83 -5.29 -20.74 5.32
C GLY A 83 -4.39 -20.29 4.18
N SER A 84 -3.74 -19.12 4.29
CA SER A 84 -2.89 -18.59 3.22
C SER A 84 -1.55 -19.34 3.15
N PRO A 85 -1.02 -19.62 1.95
CA PRO A 85 0.33 -20.19 1.80
C PRO A 85 1.44 -19.22 2.27
N THR A 86 1.11 -17.96 2.51
CA THR A 86 2.01 -16.92 3.02
C THR A 86 1.60 -16.41 4.40
N TYR A 87 0.82 -17.18 5.16
CA TYR A 87 0.41 -16.81 6.53
C TYR A 87 1.61 -16.44 7.42
N GLY A 88 1.52 -15.32 8.11
CA GLY A 88 2.57 -14.79 8.98
C GLY A 88 3.70 -14.07 8.23
N GLN A 89 3.63 -13.97 6.89
CA GLN A 89 4.65 -13.28 6.12
C GLN A 89 4.49 -11.75 6.21
N ILE A 90 5.63 -11.05 6.25
CA ILE A 90 5.71 -9.59 6.15
C ILE A 90 6.33 -9.20 4.80
N ASN A 91 5.78 -8.19 4.14
CA ASN A 91 6.43 -7.52 3.01
C ASN A 91 6.61 -6.04 3.31
N GLU A 92 7.75 -5.49 2.90
CA GLU A 92 8.02 -4.06 2.93
C GLU A 92 8.13 -3.55 1.49
N PHE A 93 7.45 -2.44 1.20
CA PHE A 93 7.56 -1.76 -0.09
C PHE A 93 7.90 -0.30 0.15
N PHE A 94 8.78 0.24 -0.67
CA PHE A 94 9.14 1.65 -0.67
C PHE A 94 8.59 2.26 -1.93
N LEU A 95 7.60 3.14 -1.82
CA LEU A 95 6.91 3.72 -2.96
C LEU A 95 6.79 5.24 -2.81
N GLY A 96 6.88 5.92 -3.94
CA GLY A 96 6.89 7.38 -4.01
C GLY A 96 7.66 7.88 -5.22
N GLU A 97 8.14 9.11 -5.15
CA GLU A 97 8.75 9.78 -6.32
C GLU A 97 10.01 9.08 -6.85
N GLN A 98 10.77 8.42 -5.97
CA GLN A 98 11.98 7.67 -6.32
C GLN A 98 11.70 6.22 -6.75
N ASN A 99 10.49 5.72 -6.47
CA ASN A 99 10.07 4.38 -6.91
C ASN A 99 8.57 4.41 -7.24
N PRO A 100 8.18 4.95 -8.41
CA PRO A 100 6.79 5.09 -8.79
C PRO A 100 6.21 3.72 -9.14
N ILE A 101 5.45 3.16 -8.20
CA ILE A 101 4.74 1.90 -8.37
C ILE A 101 3.29 2.07 -7.94
N LEU A 102 2.42 1.25 -8.52
CA LEU A 102 1.11 0.95 -7.99
C LEU A 102 1.20 -0.36 -7.20
N LEU A 103 0.85 -0.30 -5.92
CA LEU A 103 0.81 -1.46 -5.02
C LEU A 103 -0.63 -1.92 -4.85
N VAL A 104 -0.90 -3.18 -5.17
CA VAL A 104 -2.21 -3.83 -5.00
C VAL A 104 -2.21 -4.63 -3.70
N ILE A 105 -3.15 -4.32 -2.81
CA ILE A 105 -3.31 -4.98 -1.52
C ILE A 105 -4.65 -5.71 -1.51
N PRO A 106 -4.66 -7.05 -1.52
CA PRO A 106 -5.91 -7.82 -1.54
C PRO A 106 -6.62 -7.78 -0.17
N PRO A 107 -7.91 -8.18 -0.12
CA PRO A 107 -8.66 -8.23 1.12
C PRO A 107 -7.97 -9.12 2.17
N LEU A 108 -8.22 -8.80 3.44
CA LEU A 108 -7.73 -9.50 4.63
C LEU A 108 -6.21 -9.46 4.82
N VAL A 109 -5.45 -8.74 3.99
CA VAL A 109 -4.03 -8.44 4.25
C VAL A 109 -3.95 -7.18 5.09
N ALA A 110 -3.42 -7.33 6.31
CA ALA A 110 -3.14 -6.20 7.18
C ALA A 110 -2.05 -5.33 6.58
N HIS A 111 -2.27 -4.03 6.57
CA HIS A 111 -1.36 -3.10 5.94
C HIS A 111 -1.30 -1.78 6.70
N GLY A 112 -0.23 -1.05 6.44
CA GLY A 112 -0.04 0.29 6.91
C GLY A 112 1.16 0.92 6.24
N TYR A 113 1.44 2.18 6.56
CA TYR A 113 2.63 2.83 6.06
C TYR A 113 3.17 3.89 7.01
N LYS A 114 4.47 4.16 6.88
CA LYS A 114 5.16 5.30 7.50
C LYS A 114 5.62 6.26 6.42
N THR A 115 5.38 7.55 6.58
CA THR A 115 6.00 8.56 5.72
C THR A 115 7.48 8.66 6.06
N ILE A 116 8.33 8.44 5.06
CA ILE A 116 9.78 8.48 5.19
C ILE A 116 10.35 9.66 4.42
N GLY A 117 11.55 10.09 4.80
CA GLY A 117 12.16 11.31 4.28
C GLY A 117 11.75 12.55 5.07
N VAL A 118 12.00 13.72 4.50
CA VAL A 118 11.84 15.03 5.16
C VAL A 118 10.62 15.80 4.66
N GLU A 119 9.96 15.33 3.60
CA GLU A 119 8.77 15.95 3.04
C GLU A 119 7.51 15.13 3.33
N PRO A 120 6.32 15.76 3.36
CA PRO A 120 5.06 15.04 3.42
C PRO A 120 4.87 14.09 2.22
N SER A 121 4.22 12.95 2.45
CA SER A 121 3.78 12.06 1.38
C SER A 121 2.34 12.38 0.95
N LEU A 122 2.07 12.26 -0.35
CA LEU A 122 0.71 12.24 -0.91
C LEU A 122 0.41 10.87 -1.51
N LEU A 123 -0.37 10.07 -0.77
CA LEU A 123 -0.87 8.78 -1.22
C LEU A 123 -2.25 8.95 -1.86
N ILE A 124 -2.42 8.40 -3.05
CA ILE A 124 -3.70 8.24 -3.72
C ILE A 124 -4.07 6.75 -3.65
N ASN A 125 -5.30 6.47 -3.26
CA ASN A 125 -5.85 5.11 -3.30
C ASN A 125 -7.06 5.06 -4.24
N PHE A 126 -7.21 3.94 -4.95
CA PHE A 126 -8.36 3.65 -5.81
C PHE A 126 -9.09 2.37 -5.35
N PRO A 127 -9.72 2.34 -4.17
CA PRO A 127 -10.36 1.13 -3.70
C PRO A 127 -11.43 0.56 -4.63
N THR A 128 -11.56 -0.77 -4.59
CA THR A 128 -12.62 -1.51 -5.31
C THR A 128 -14.02 -1.28 -4.76
N GLU A 129 -14.17 -0.82 -3.51
CA GLU A 129 -15.45 -0.60 -2.85
C GLU A 129 -15.58 0.84 -2.35
N PRO A 130 -16.79 1.44 -2.37
CA PRO A 130 -17.05 2.68 -1.65
C PRO A 130 -17.06 2.43 -0.14
N TYR A 131 -16.66 3.43 0.65
CA TYR A 131 -16.71 3.31 2.11
C TYR A 131 -18.16 3.31 2.62
N ASN A 132 -18.57 2.23 3.29
CA ASN A 132 -19.86 2.13 3.95
C ASN A 132 -19.76 2.56 5.42
N ARG A 133 -20.38 3.69 5.76
CA ARG A 133 -20.37 4.25 7.13
C ARG A 133 -21.25 3.45 8.11
N GLU A 134 -22.32 2.85 7.62
CA GLU A 134 -23.27 2.10 8.44
C GLU A 134 -22.74 0.70 8.77
N GLN A 135 -22.00 0.11 7.83
CA GLN A 135 -21.40 -1.21 7.95
C GLN A 135 -19.98 -1.20 7.36
N PRO A 136 -19.00 -0.60 8.06
CA PRO A 136 -17.63 -0.53 7.59
C PRO A 136 -17.01 -1.93 7.52
N ASP A 137 -16.26 -2.20 6.44
CA ASP A 137 -15.49 -3.44 6.27
C ASP A 137 -14.04 -3.30 6.73
N GLU A 138 -13.65 -2.12 7.23
CA GLU A 138 -12.32 -1.81 7.73
C GLU A 138 -12.18 -2.23 9.20
N PHE A 139 -11.10 -2.95 9.49
CA PHE A 139 -10.69 -3.31 10.83
C PHE A 139 -9.35 -2.67 11.15
N ARG A 140 -9.10 -2.45 12.44
CA ARG A 140 -7.92 -1.71 12.91
C ARG A 140 -7.26 -2.40 14.09
N LEU A 141 -5.93 -2.29 14.14
CA LEU A 141 -5.13 -2.55 15.33
C LEU A 141 -4.19 -1.35 15.59
N PRO A 142 -3.78 -1.10 16.84
CA PRO A 142 -2.71 -0.14 17.13
C PRO A 142 -1.44 -0.46 16.32
N TYR A 143 -0.74 0.57 15.85
CA TYR A 143 0.44 0.38 14.98
C TYR A 143 1.57 -0.42 15.65
N ASP A 144 1.63 -0.39 16.98
CA ASP A 144 2.59 -1.03 17.88
C ASP A 144 2.05 -2.31 18.54
N THR A 145 0.93 -2.85 18.04
CA THR A 145 0.37 -4.12 18.52
C THR A 145 1.39 -5.26 18.47
N LEU A 146 1.35 -6.15 19.48
CA LEU A 146 2.17 -7.36 19.51
C LEU A 146 1.62 -8.48 18.60
N GLU A 147 0.39 -8.35 18.08
CA GLU A 147 -0.21 -9.32 17.15
C GLU A 147 0.49 -9.37 15.79
N ILE A 148 1.15 -8.27 15.41
CA ILE A 148 1.89 -8.16 14.16
C ILE A 148 3.34 -7.88 14.55
N PRO A 149 4.27 -8.84 14.32
CA PRO A 149 5.63 -8.76 14.86
C PRO A 149 6.50 -7.81 14.02
N TYR A 150 6.17 -6.52 14.05
CA TYR A 150 6.79 -5.52 13.20
C TYR A 150 7.11 -4.24 13.97
N ASN A 151 8.36 -3.79 13.81
CA ASN A 151 8.85 -2.54 14.36
C ASN A 151 8.96 -1.48 13.24
N TRP A 152 8.29 -0.35 13.45
CA TRP A 152 8.26 0.80 12.53
C TRP A 152 9.50 1.71 12.61
N GLU A 153 10.41 1.43 13.52
CA GLU A 153 11.69 2.12 13.60
C GLU A 153 12.54 1.88 12.35
N ILE A 154 13.41 2.85 12.10
CA ILE A 154 14.39 2.75 11.01
C ILE A 154 15.40 1.67 11.40
N ARG A 155 15.58 0.68 10.53
CA ARG A 155 16.67 -0.28 10.66
C ARG A 155 17.95 0.40 10.19
N MET A 156 18.80 0.76 11.16
CA MET A 156 20.17 1.19 10.87
C MET A 156 21.00 -0.05 10.52
N GLY A 157 21.88 0.07 9.53
CA GLY A 157 22.78 -1.00 9.10
C GLY A 157 23.87 -1.31 10.10
#